data_AF-A0A849Q3E9-F1
#
_entry.id   AF-A0A849Q3E9-F1
#
_cell.length_a   1.000
_cell.length_b   1.000
_cell.length_c   1.000
_cell.angle_alpha   90.00
_cell.angle_beta   90.00
_cell.angle_gamma   90.00
#
_symmetry.space_group_name_H-M   'P 1'
#
loop_
_entity.id
_entity.type
_entity.pdbx_description
1 polymer ?
#
loop_
_entity_poly.entity_id
_entity_poly.type
_entity_poly.pdbx_seq_one_letter_code
_entity_poly.pdbx_strand_id
1 'polypeptide(L)'
;HEMRHRSIDSIVSFAKYYNDLRFTSSNAFAYGGNGIQPRFDKVEALLSKLSSIEGKNIFFGTFPSEIRPEFVTHEGLDLIDKYCSNRTISLGAQSGSDSMLKEMLRGHTSEDVNIAVERCFEHEIVPVVDFIFGFPNETEEDQQKTLAQIKWICKKGGKVRAHYLSPLPSTPYENIVPSRISDPVNRVLGKMAKDGKLNGNWEG
;
A
#
# COMPACT_ATOMS: atom_id res chain seq x y z
N HIS A 1 -10.00 -10.39 -14.85
CA HIS A 1 -8.71 -10.12 -15.51
C HIS A 1 -7.66 -10.90 -14.75
N GLU A 2 -6.88 -11.76 -15.40
CA GLU A 2 -5.86 -12.58 -14.72
C GLU A 2 -4.58 -11.75 -14.54
N MET A 3 -4.01 -11.73 -13.33
CA MET A 3 -2.75 -11.02 -13.08
C MET A 3 -1.62 -11.65 -13.90
N ARG A 4 -0.86 -10.81 -14.61
CA ARG A 4 0.31 -11.25 -15.39
C ARG A 4 1.58 -10.89 -14.65
N HIS A 5 2.44 -11.88 -14.48
CA HIS A 5 3.72 -11.74 -13.78
C HIS A 5 4.87 -12.07 -14.72
N ARG A 6 5.97 -11.30 -14.64
CA ARG A 6 7.21 -11.67 -15.33
C ARG A 6 7.80 -12.94 -14.70
N SER A 7 8.43 -13.78 -15.51
CA SER A 7 9.14 -14.95 -15.00
C SER A 7 10.30 -14.53 -14.08
N ILE A 8 10.61 -15.37 -13.10
CA ILE A 8 11.72 -15.11 -12.16
C ILE A 8 13.03 -14.94 -12.93
N ASP A 9 13.30 -15.78 -13.94
CA ASP A 9 14.54 -15.70 -14.71
C ASP A 9 14.67 -14.39 -15.50
N SER A 10 13.56 -13.86 -16.01
CA SER A 10 13.53 -12.53 -16.63
C SER A 10 13.79 -11.43 -15.61
N ILE A 11 13.22 -11.51 -14.41
CA ILE A 11 13.47 -10.52 -13.36
C ILE A 11 14.95 -10.55 -12.92
N VAL A 12 15.50 -11.74 -12.71
CA VAL A 12 16.90 -11.97 -12.33
C VAL A 12 17.86 -11.46 -13.40
N SER A 13 17.53 -11.61 -14.70
CA SER A 13 18.38 -11.08 -15.76
C SER A 13 18.50 -9.55 -15.70
N PHE A 14 17.43 -8.85 -15.32
CA PHE A 14 17.46 -7.39 -15.13
C PHE A 14 18.09 -6.97 -13.80
N ALA A 15 17.98 -7.78 -12.74
CA ALA A 15 18.54 -7.47 -11.43
C ALA A 15 20.06 -7.28 -11.44
N LYS A 16 20.77 -7.85 -12.42
CA LYS A 16 22.22 -7.68 -12.58
C LYS A 16 22.64 -6.21 -12.78
N TYR A 17 21.78 -5.39 -13.37
CA TYR A 17 22.08 -4.00 -13.73
C TYR A 17 21.89 -2.98 -12.59
N TYR A 18 21.36 -3.40 -11.44
CA TYR A 18 21.03 -2.50 -10.33
C TYR A 18 21.56 -3.07 -9.01
N ASN A 19 22.01 -2.21 -8.10
CA ASN A 19 22.37 -2.65 -6.74
C ASN A 19 21.15 -2.66 -5.82
N ASP A 20 20.31 -1.64 -5.92
CA ASP A 20 19.05 -1.55 -5.20
C ASP A 20 17.90 -2.04 -6.08
N LEU A 21 17.31 -3.17 -5.71
CA LEU A 21 16.21 -3.79 -6.43
C LEU A 21 14.89 -3.30 -5.87
N ARG A 22 14.22 -2.43 -6.63
CA ARG A 22 12.87 -1.93 -6.32
C ARG A 22 11.91 -2.39 -7.41
N PHE A 23 10.72 -2.80 -7.00
CA PHE A 23 9.73 -3.40 -7.88
C PHE A 23 8.53 -2.47 -8.04
N THR A 24 7.91 -2.51 -9.23
CA THR A 24 6.62 -1.87 -9.50
C THR A 24 5.56 -2.96 -9.54
N SER A 25 4.61 -2.91 -8.60
CA SER A 25 3.47 -3.83 -8.56
C SER A 25 2.30 -3.16 -7.84
N SER A 26 1.09 -3.41 -8.30
CA SER A 26 -0.13 -3.02 -7.57
C SER A 26 -0.34 -3.85 -6.31
N ASN A 27 0.31 -5.00 -6.18
CA ASN A 27 0.36 -5.78 -4.96
C ASN A 27 1.58 -6.71 -4.98
N ALA A 28 2.60 -6.41 -4.18
CA ALA A 28 3.86 -7.17 -4.18
C ALA A 28 3.65 -8.65 -3.78
N PHE A 29 2.85 -8.91 -2.75
CA PHE A 29 2.57 -10.27 -2.28
C PHE A 29 1.62 -11.08 -3.19
N ALA A 30 1.08 -10.47 -4.24
CA ALA A 30 0.34 -11.20 -5.27
C ALA A 30 1.25 -11.89 -6.31
N TYR A 31 2.58 -11.69 -6.26
CA TYR A 31 3.49 -12.21 -7.27
C TYR A 31 3.34 -13.73 -7.45
N GLY A 32 3.17 -14.17 -8.71
CA GLY A 32 2.99 -15.57 -9.06
C GLY A 32 1.62 -16.16 -8.72
N GLY A 33 0.71 -15.36 -8.15
CA GLY A 33 -0.67 -15.73 -7.86
C GLY A 33 -1.69 -15.05 -8.80
N ASN A 34 -2.97 -15.30 -8.52
CA ASN A 34 -4.11 -14.76 -9.26
C ASN A 34 -4.62 -13.42 -8.70
N GLY A 35 -3.99 -12.89 -7.65
CA GLY A 35 -4.40 -11.65 -6.98
C GLY A 35 -5.54 -11.81 -5.95
N ILE A 36 -6.01 -13.04 -5.71
CA ILE A 36 -7.05 -13.36 -4.72
C ILE A 36 -6.41 -13.94 -3.44
N GLN A 37 -5.43 -14.83 -3.60
CA GLN A 37 -4.67 -15.40 -2.49
C GLN A 37 -3.17 -15.26 -2.77
N PRO A 38 -2.35 -15.05 -1.73
CA PRO A 38 -0.90 -14.99 -1.90
C PRO A 38 -0.35 -16.36 -2.30
N ARG A 39 0.73 -16.33 -3.08
CA ARG A 39 1.54 -17.51 -3.41
C ARG A 39 2.92 -17.30 -2.84
N PHE A 40 3.04 -17.42 -1.52
CA PHE A 40 4.31 -17.15 -0.82
C PHE A 40 5.43 -18.10 -1.26
N ASP A 41 5.11 -19.31 -1.73
CA ASP A 41 6.06 -20.20 -2.41
C ASP A 41 6.73 -19.54 -3.64
N LYS A 42 5.97 -18.73 -4.39
CA LYS A 42 6.47 -18.00 -5.56
C LYS A 42 7.18 -16.72 -5.18
N VAL A 43 6.70 -16.02 -4.15
CA VAL A 43 7.36 -14.83 -3.60
C VAL A 43 8.73 -15.21 -3.03
N GLU A 44 8.80 -16.27 -2.21
CA GLU A 44 10.06 -16.79 -1.66
C GLU A 44 11.00 -17.24 -2.77
N ALA A 45 10.52 -17.98 -3.78
CA ALA A 45 11.36 -18.38 -4.91
C ALA A 45 11.98 -17.19 -5.64
N LEU A 46 11.24 -16.08 -5.80
CA LEU A 46 11.77 -14.85 -6.39
C LEU A 46 12.82 -14.21 -5.47
N LEU A 47 12.46 -13.95 -4.21
CA LEU A 47 13.33 -13.28 -3.25
C LEU A 47 14.62 -14.06 -3.00
N SER A 48 14.53 -15.38 -2.88
CA SER A 48 15.69 -16.26 -2.69
C SER A 48 16.64 -16.26 -3.89
N LYS A 49 16.13 -16.23 -5.13
CA LYS A 49 17.01 -16.12 -6.31
C LYS A 49 17.69 -14.76 -6.35
N LEU A 50 16.98 -13.69 -6.02
CA LEU A 50 17.55 -12.33 -5.99
C LEU A 50 18.61 -12.18 -4.88
N SER A 51 18.35 -12.74 -3.70
CA SER A 51 19.26 -12.62 -2.54
C SER A 51 20.55 -13.42 -2.72
N SER A 52 20.56 -14.44 -3.60
CA SER A 52 21.78 -15.17 -3.96
C SER A 52 22.73 -14.37 -4.86
N ILE A 53 22.30 -13.21 -5.38
CA ILE A 53 23.15 -12.34 -6.19
C ILE A 53 23.93 -11.43 -5.24
N GLU A 54 25.25 -11.52 -5.29
CA GLU A 54 26.12 -10.71 -4.43
C GLU A 54 25.93 -9.21 -4.65
N GLY A 55 25.97 -8.43 -3.56
CA GLY A 55 25.91 -6.97 -3.59
C GLY A 55 24.53 -6.37 -3.91
N LYS A 56 23.44 -7.14 -3.79
CA LYS A 56 22.07 -6.67 -4.04
C LYS A 56 21.33 -6.35 -2.75
N ASN A 57 20.70 -5.18 -2.70
CA ASN A 57 19.75 -4.79 -1.67
C ASN A 57 18.33 -4.95 -2.22
N ILE A 58 17.48 -5.71 -1.54
CA ILE A 58 16.12 -5.98 -2.02
C ILE A 58 15.14 -5.09 -1.26
N PHE A 59 14.35 -4.31 -1.99
CA PHE A 59 13.27 -3.49 -1.45
C PHE A 59 11.94 -3.98 -2.02
N PHE A 60 11.18 -4.71 -1.21
CA PHE A 60 9.95 -5.37 -1.65
C PHE A 60 8.73 -4.83 -0.90
N GLY A 61 7.63 -4.59 -1.62
CA GLY A 61 6.43 -3.98 -1.04
C GLY A 61 6.61 -2.52 -0.62
N THR A 62 7.56 -1.79 -1.22
CA THR A 62 7.80 -0.36 -0.96
C THR A 62 7.38 0.49 -2.15
N PHE A 63 6.91 1.72 -1.91
CA PHE A 63 6.54 2.68 -2.96
C PHE A 63 7.58 2.74 -4.11
N PRO A 64 7.15 2.73 -5.39
CA PRO A 64 5.78 2.83 -5.89
C PRO A 64 4.99 1.49 -5.93
N SER A 65 5.50 0.41 -5.33
CA SER A 65 4.72 -0.79 -5.07
C SER A 65 3.98 -0.68 -3.73
N GLU A 66 2.81 -1.31 -3.66
CA GLU A 66 2.08 -1.49 -2.40
C GLU A 66 1.85 -2.98 -2.10
N ILE A 67 1.41 -3.27 -0.88
CA ILE A 67 0.84 -4.54 -0.46
C ILE A 67 -0.61 -4.28 -0.06
N ARG A 68 -1.51 -5.16 -0.50
CA ARG A 68 -2.91 -5.13 -0.07
C ARG A 68 -3.03 -5.64 1.38
N PRO A 69 -3.77 -4.96 2.28
CA PRO A 69 -3.83 -5.28 3.71
C PRO A 69 -4.09 -6.76 4.04
N GLU A 70 -5.04 -7.39 3.35
CA GLU A 70 -5.41 -8.79 3.51
C GLU A 70 -4.29 -9.79 3.13
N PHE A 71 -3.24 -9.35 2.44
CA PHE A 71 -2.05 -10.15 2.16
C PHE A 71 -0.92 -9.96 3.16
N VAL A 72 -1.05 -9.01 4.10
CA VAL A 72 -0.10 -8.81 5.20
C VAL A 72 -0.34 -9.90 6.23
N THR A 73 0.36 -11.02 6.07
CA THR A 73 0.37 -12.16 6.99
C THR A 73 1.77 -12.33 7.59
N HIS A 74 1.88 -13.04 8.71
CA HIS A 74 3.19 -13.35 9.31
C HIS A 74 4.13 -14.02 8.31
N GLU A 75 3.64 -14.99 7.53
CA GLU A 75 4.44 -15.66 6.49
C GLU A 75 4.99 -14.67 5.46
N GLY A 76 4.19 -13.70 5.01
CA GLY A 76 4.65 -12.67 4.09
C GLY A 76 5.68 -11.71 4.71
N LEU A 77 5.51 -11.35 5.99
CA LEU A 77 6.42 -10.49 6.72
C LEU A 77 7.75 -11.20 7.04
N ASP A 78 7.72 -12.49 7.36
CA ASP A 78 8.91 -13.33 7.53
C ASP A 78 9.79 -13.31 6.28
N LEU A 79 9.19 -13.26 5.08
CA LEU A 79 9.96 -13.14 3.82
C LEU A 79 10.63 -11.77 3.69
N ILE A 80 10.00 -10.69 4.15
CA ILE A 80 10.63 -9.36 4.19
C ILE A 80 11.82 -9.38 5.15
N ASP A 81 11.64 -9.95 6.35
CA ASP A 81 12.70 -10.03 7.35
C ASP A 81 13.89 -10.86 6.88
N LYS A 82 13.62 -12.00 6.24
CA LYS A 82 14.61 -12.96 5.77
C LYS A 82 15.42 -12.47 4.56
N TYR A 83 14.79 -11.79 3.61
CA TYR A 83 15.42 -11.51 2.31
C TYR A 83 15.62 -10.03 1.99
N CYS A 84 14.87 -9.13 2.63
CA CYS A 84 14.80 -7.74 2.19
C CYS A 84 15.54 -6.79 3.13
N SER A 85 16.06 -5.72 2.53
CA SER A 85 16.78 -4.65 3.23
C SER A 85 15.84 -3.59 3.80
N ASN A 86 14.56 -3.57 3.40
CA ASN A 86 13.58 -2.61 3.94
C ASN A 86 13.01 -3.04 5.29
N ARG A 87 12.84 -2.05 6.19
CA ARG A 87 12.04 -2.15 7.43
C ARG A 87 10.85 -1.19 7.41
N THR A 88 10.40 -0.89 6.19
CA THR A 88 9.17 -0.17 5.91
C THR A 88 8.44 -0.87 4.77
N ILE A 89 7.11 -0.91 4.80
CA ILE A 89 6.29 -1.39 3.69
C ILE A 89 5.20 -0.37 3.36
N SER A 90 4.75 -0.35 2.12
CA SER A 90 3.66 0.52 1.66
C SER A 90 2.36 -0.28 1.61
N LEU A 91 1.35 0.17 2.35
CA LEU A 91 0.05 -0.48 2.48
C LEU A 91 -1.03 0.32 1.77
N GLY A 92 -1.71 -0.30 0.82
CA GLY A 92 -2.80 0.33 0.07
C GLY A 92 -4.13 0.24 0.82
N ALA A 93 -4.32 1.02 1.90
CA ALA A 93 -5.57 1.03 2.66
C ALA A 93 -6.72 1.67 1.87
N GLN A 94 -6.42 2.76 1.15
CA GLN A 94 -7.34 3.54 0.32
C GLN A 94 -8.40 4.33 1.10
N SER A 95 -9.25 3.68 1.89
CA SER A 95 -10.28 4.32 2.71
C SER A 95 -10.41 3.62 4.05
N GLY A 96 -10.78 4.36 5.09
CA GLY A 96 -11.17 3.78 6.38
C GLY A 96 -12.66 3.43 6.45
N SER A 97 -13.43 3.65 5.39
CA SER A 97 -14.85 3.32 5.31
C SER A 97 -15.11 2.08 4.45
N ASP A 98 -15.76 1.06 5.03
CA ASP A 98 -16.04 -0.19 4.32
C ASP A 98 -16.99 -0.02 3.12
N SER A 99 -17.90 0.96 3.16
CA SER A 99 -18.73 1.33 2.00
C SER A 99 -17.87 1.81 0.84
N MET A 100 -16.91 2.69 1.10
CA MET A 100 -15.98 3.20 0.09
C MET A 100 -15.03 2.12 -0.39
N LEU A 101 -14.50 1.26 0.49
CA LEU A 101 -13.67 0.12 0.08
C LEU A 101 -14.41 -0.79 -0.91
N LYS A 102 -15.70 -1.05 -0.66
CA LYS A 102 -16.57 -1.82 -1.56
C LYS A 102 -16.78 -1.12 -2.90
N GLU A 103 -17.03 0.19 -2.91
CA GLU A 103 -17.16 0.99 -4.14
C GLU A 103 -15.87 1.02 -4.96
N MET A 104 -14.72 1.07 -4.29
CA MET A 104 -13.39 0.99 -4.89
C MET A 104 -12.99 -0.43 -5.33
N LEU A 105 -13.90 -1.41 -5.23
CA LEU A 105 -13.69 -2.82 -5.56
C LEU A 105 -12.50 -3.45 -4.79
N ARG A 106 -12.31 -3.05 -3.54
CA ARG A 106 -11.29 -3.63 -2.65
C ARG A 106 -11.82 -4.91 -1.99
N GLY A 107 -10.92 -5.87 -1.79
CA GLY A 107 -11.22 -7.16 -1.17
C GLY A 107 -10.98 -7.19 0.34
N HIS A 108 -10.61 -6.05 0.93
CA HIS A 108 -10.33 -5.87 2.35
C HIS A 108 -11.29 -4.87 2.99
N THR A 109 -11.39 -4.96 4.31
CA THR A 109 -12.11 -4.05 5.20
C THR A 109 -11.17 -3.07 5.90
N SER A 110 -11.74 -2.07 6.57
CA SER A 110 -11.01 -1.18 7.47
C SER A 110 -10.35 -1.96 8.60
N GLU A 111 -10.95 -3.06 9.08
CA GLU A 111 -10.35 -3.90 10.12
C GLU A 111 -9.14 -4.69 9.61
N ASP A 112 -9.16 -5.16 8.36
CA ASP A 112 -7.99 -5.82 7.75
C ASP A 112 -6.78 -4.86 7.69
N VAL A 113 -7.02 -3.56 7.49
CA VAL A 113 -5.97 -2.53 7.57
C VAL A 113 -5.40 -2.44 8.98
N ASN A 114 -6.25 -2.45 10.02
CA ASN A 114 -5.80 -2.41 11.40
C ASN A 114 -4.96 -3.64 11.74
N ILE A 115 -5.44 -4.83 11.38
CA ILE A 115 -4.72 -6.11 11.56
C ILE A 115 -3.38 -6.08 10.84
N ALA A 116 -3.34 -5.63 9.59
CA ALA A 116 -2.11 -5.50 8.82
C ALA A 116 -1.09 -4.57 9.49
N VAL A 117 -1.56 -3.44 10.02
CA VAL A 117 -0.71 -2.46 10.72
C VAL A 117 -0.13 -3.06 12.01
N GLU A 118 -0.93 -3.75 12.82
CA GLU A 118 -0.44 -4.42 14.05
C GLU A 118 0.62 -5.48 13.71
N ARG A 119 0.35 -6.33 12.70
CA ARG A 119 1.32 -7.34 12.23
C ARG A 119 2.64 -6.73 11.78
N CYS A 120 2.61 -5.57 11.11
CA CYS A 120 3.86 -4.89 10.74
C CYS A 120 4.70 -4.55 11.97
N PHE A 121 4.07 -4.02 13.03
CA PHE A 121 4.79 -3.67 14.26
C PHE A 121 5.30 -4.89 15.02
N GLU A 122 4.57 -6.01 15.00
CA GLU A 122 5.04 -7.29 15.58
C GLU A 122 6.32 -7.79 14.91
N HIS A 123 6.57 -7.41 13.65
CA HIS A 123 7.79 -7.72 12.89
C HIS A 123 8.80 -6.55 12.85
N GLU A 124 8.66 -5.54 13.70
CA GLU A 124 9.54 -4.35 13.70
C GLU A 124 9.59 -3.61 12.35
N ILE A 125 8.55 -3.74 11.53
CA ILE A 125 8.38 -3.08 10.24
C ILE A 125 7.46 -1.88 10.41
N VAL A 126 7.87 -0.70 9.93
CA VAL A 126 7.03 0.51 9.99
C VAL A 126 6.11 0.55 8.76
N PRO A 127 4.77 0.45 8.93
CA PRO A 127 3.85 0.58 7.81
C PRO A 127 3.77 2.03 7.35
N VAL A 128 3.75 2.23 6.02
CA VAL A 128 3.42 3.49 5.37
C VAL A 128 2.13 3.31 4.60
N VAL A 129 1.05 3.87 5.12
CA VAL A 129 -0.31 3.57 4.69
C VAL A 129 -0.82 4.67 3.76
N ASP A 130 -1.25 4.29 2.56
CA ASP A 130 -1.82 5.18 1.55
C ASP A 130 -3.35 5.26 1.67
N PHE A 131 -3.87 6.49 1.69
CA PHE A 131 -5.30 6.81 1.65
C PHE A 131 -5.61 7.73 0.48
N ILE A 132 -6.81 7.58 -0.08
CA ILE A 132 -7.35 8.40 -1.15
C ILE A 132 -8.62 9.09 -0.64
N PHE A 133 -8.65 10.41 -0.74
CA PHE A 133 -9.83 11.23 -0.50
C PHE A 133 -10.43 11.69 -1.83
N GLY A 134 -11.71 12.06 -1.81
CA GLY A 134 -12.41 12.61 -2.96
C GLY A 134 -12.88 11.56 -3.96
N PHE A 135 -13.06 10.31 -3.55
CA PHE A 135 -13.71 9.30 -4.38
C PHE A 135 -15.17 9.72 -4.67
N PRO A 136 -15.77 9.42 -5.84
CA PRO A 136 -17.17 9.72 -6.09
C PRO A 136 -18.07 9.22 -4.98
N ASN A 137 -19.07 10.03 -4.62
CA ASN A 137 -20.03 9.72 -3.55
C ASN A 137 -19.43 9.60 -2.14
N GLU A 138 -18.14 9.84 -1.95
CA GLU A 138 -17.54 9.88 -0.61
C GLU A 138 -18.23 10.95 0.25
N THR A 139 -18.84 10.51 1.35
CA THR A 139 -19.54 11.39 2.28
C THR A 139 -18.60 11.94 3.36
N GLU A 140 -19.01 12.98 4.07
CA GLU A 140 -18.24 13.45 5.23
C GLU A 140 -18.08 12.35 6.29
N GLU A 141 -19.08 11.48 6.47
CA GLU A 141 -18.98 10.35 7.42
C GLU A 141 -17.86 9.38 7.00
N ASP A 142 -17.75 9.07 5.72
CA ASP A 142 -16.67 8.24 5.18
C ASP A 142 -15.29 8.89 5.39
N GLN A 143 -15.20 10.19 5.14
CA GLN A 143 -13.97 10.96 5.39
C GLN A 143 -13.59 10.96 6.87
N GLN A 144 -14.56 11.06 7.79
CA GLN A 144 -14.30 10.98 9.23
C GLN A 144 -13.84 9.58 9.67
N LYS A 145 -14.39 8.50 9.09
CA LYS A 145 -13.91 7.12 9.33
C LYS A 145 -12.45 6.96 8.88
N THR A 146 -12.14 7.42 7.67
CA THR A 146 -10.76 7.47 7.16
C THR A 146 -9.84 8.26 8.08
N LEU A 147 -10.27 9.45 8.51
CA LEU A 147 -9.49 10.30 9.41
C LEU A 147 -9.27 9.66 10.79
N ALA A 148 -10.25 8.93 11.32
CA ALA A 148 -10.12 8.20 12.58
C ALA A 148 -9.05 7.12 12.49
N GLN A 149 -9.04 6.35 11.39
CA GLN A 149 -8.03 5.32 11.14
C GLN A 149 -6.63 5.94 10.96
N ILE A 150 -6.52 7.02 10.19
CA ILE A 150 -5.25 7.77 10.03
C ILE A 150 -4.68 8.19 11.39
N LYS A 151 -5.51 8.77 12.27
CA LYS A 151 -5.08 9.17 13.63
C LYS A 151 -4.60 7.98 14.45
N TRP A 152 -5.31 6.85 14.37
CA TRP A 152 -4.93 5.62 15.06
C TRP A 152 -3.59 5.08 14.57
N ILE A 153 -3.36 5.01 13.25
CA ILE A 153 -2.09 4.58 12.64
C ILE A 153 -0.94 5.48 13.10
N CYS A 154 -1.10 6.81 13.00
CA CYS A 154 -0.07 7.75 13.41
C CYS A 154 0.24 7.66 14.91
N LYS A 155 -0.77 7.42 15.77
CA LYS A 155 -0.57 7.24 17.21
C LYS A 155 0.26 5.99 17.53
N LYS A 156 0.12 4.92 16.74
CA LYS A 156 0.89 3.68 16.84
C LYS A 156 2.34 3.80 16.33
N GLY A 157 2.67 4.90 15.64
CA GLY A 157 4.00 5.11 15.04
C GLY A 157 4.07 4.79 13.55
N GLY A 158 2.93 4.51 12.92
CA GLY A 158 2.84 4.30 11.48
C GLY A 158 2.91 5.63 10.73
N LYS A 159 3.27 5.57 9.45
CA LYS A 159 3.30 6.73 8.57
C LYS A 159 2.10 6.70 7.64
N VAL A 160 1.59 7.86 7.28
CA VAL A 160 0.42 7.99 6.39
C VAL A 160 0.77 8.87 5.19
N ARG A 161 0.31 8.45 4.02
CA ARG A 161 0.25 9.27 2.81
C ARG A 161 -1.21 9.47 2.41
N ALA A 162 -1.63 10.71 2.23
CA ALA A 162 -2.97 11.04 1.73
C ALA A 162 -2.86 11.63 0.33
N HIS A 163 -3.73 11.15 -0.56
CA HIS A 163 -3.83 11.61 -1.94
C HIS A 163 -5.26 12.06 -2.23
N TYR A 164 -5.43 13.05 -3.10
CA TYR A 164 -6.74 13.35 -3.67
C TYR A 164 -6.93 12.61 -4.99
N LEU A 165 -8.12 12.07 -5.20
CA LEU A 165 -8.46 11.44 -6.47
C LEU A 165 -8.38 12.47 -7.59
N SER A 166 -7.35 12.35 -8.43
CA SER A 166 -7.19 13.14 -9.63
C SER A 166 -7.61 12.29 -10.84
N PRO A 167 -8.67 12.67 -11.56
CA PRO A 167 -9.04 12.03 -12.82
C PRO A 167 -7.85 12.03 -13.78
N LEU A 168 -7.45 10.85 -14.25
CA LEU A 168 -6.40 10.73 -15.26
C LEU A 168 -7.04 10.66 -16.64
N PRO A 169 -6.56 11.47 -17.62
CA PRO A 169 -7.04 11.38 -19.01
C PRO A 169 -6.92 9.95 -19.55
N SER A 170 -7.90 9.52 -20.35
CA SER A 170 -7.92 8.19 -20.98
C SER A 170 -7.96 7.01 -19.99
N THR A 171 -8.45 7.21 -18.77
CA THR A 171 -8.76 6.14 -17.81
C THR A 171 -10.26 5.97 -17.64
N PRO A 172 -10.77 4.83 -17.10
CA PRO A 172 -12.19 4.70 -16.74
C PRO A 172 -12.71 5.79 -15.81
N TYR A 173 -11.80 6.53 -15.17
CA TYR A 173 -12.05 7.60 -14.22
C TYR A 173 -11.87 9.00 -14.83
N GLU A 174 -11.69 9.13 -16.15
CA GLU A 174 -11.52 10.43 -16.83
C GLU A 174 -12.68 11.40 -16.58
N ASN A 175 -13.92 10.86 -16.51
CA ASN A 175 -15.13 11.66 -16.29
C ASN A 175 -15.63 11.59 -14.84
N ILE A 176 -14.83 11.05 -13.90
CA ILE A 176 -15.20 11.09 -12.50
C ILE A 176 -15.17 12.54 -12.02
N VAL A 177 -16.22 12.94 -11.32
CA VAL A 177 -16.24 14.16 -10.51
C VAL A 177 -15.83 13.78 -9.09
N PRO A 178 -14.64 14.18 -8.62
CA PRO A 178 -14.20 13.90 -7.27
C PRO A 178 -15.13 14.57 -6.24
N SER A 179 -15.38 13.89 -5.13
CA SER A 179 -16.08 14.49 -4.00
C SER A 179 -15.19 15.52 -3.31
N ARG A 180 -15.77 16.63 -2.87
CA ARG A 180 -15.03 17.64 -2.09
C ARG A 180 -14.65 17.06 -0.72
N ILE A 181 -13.41 17.32 -0.28
CA ILE A 181 -13.02 17.09 1.11
C ILE A 181 -13.71 18.13 2.02
N SER A 182 -14.40 17.67 3.06
CA SER A 182 -15.09 18.57 3.98
C SER A 182 -14.10 19.49 4.71
N ASP A 183 -14.52 20.73 4.99
CA ASP A 183 -13.66 21.72 5.67
C ASP A 183 -13.14 21.24 7.03
N PRO A 184 -13.93 20.53 7.87
CA PRO A 184 -13.44 19.93 9.11
C PRO A 184 -12.32 18.92 8.87
N VAL A 185 -12.46 18.03 7.87
CA VAL A 185 -11.47 17.00 7.56
C VAL A 185 -10.20 17.64 7.01
N ASN A 186 -10.33 18.55 6.04
CA ASN A 186 -9.20 19.21 5.41
C ASN A 186 -8.34 19.97 6.44
N ARG A 187 -8.99 20.65 7.42
CA ARG A 187 -8.29 21.33 8.52
C ARG A 187 -7.45 20.37 9.36
N VAL A 188 -7.96 19.16 9.62
CA VAL A 188 -7.22 18.17 10.41
C VAL A 188 -6.07 17.57 9.59
N LEU A 189 -6.28 17.26 8.32
CA LEU A 189 -5.23 16.77 7.42
C LEU A 189 -4.08 17.79 7.33
N GLY A 190 -4.40 19.07 7.10
CA GLY A 190 -3.41 20.16 7.05
C GLY A 190 -2.63 20.30 8.36
N LYS A 191 -3.30 20.17 9.53
CA LYS A 191 -2.61 20.16 10.82
C LYS A 191 -1.66 18.96 10.96
N MET A 192 -2.12 17.75 10.62
CA MET A 192 -1.29 16.54 10.71
C MET A 192 -0.08 16.60 9.77
N ALA A 193 -0.23 17.20 8.60
CA ALA A 193 0.86 17.42 7.66
C ALA A 193 1.89 18.41 8.18
N LYS A 194 1.44 19.54 8.74
CA LYS A 194 2.33 20.51 9.39
C LYS A 194 3.12 19.90 10.55
N ASP A 195 2.50 18.98 11.29
CA ASP A 195 3.12 18.24 12.38
C ASP A 195 4.05 17.09 11.89
N GLY A 196 4.20 16.90 10.58
CA GLY A 196 5.05 15.85 9.97
C GLY A 196 4.49 14.43 10.11
N LYS A 197 3.20 14.28 10.47
CA LYS A 197 2.54 12.98 10.69
C LYS A 197 1.90 12.40 9.43
N LEU A 198 1.70 13.24 8.42
CA LEU A 198 1.02 12.90 7.17
C LEU A 198 1.74 13.60 6.01
N ASN A 199 1.97 12.86 4.93
CA ASN A 199 2.56 13.40 3.70
C ASN A 199 1.58 13.20 2.52
N GLY A 200 1.84 13.83 1.38
CA GLY A 200 1.08 13.62 0.14
C GLY A 200 0.39 14.90 -0.35
N ASN A 201 -0.45 14.76 -1.37
CA ASN A 201 -1.14 15.87 -2.02
C ASN A 201 -2.64 15.59 -2.00
N TRP A 202 -3.36 16.18 -1.04
CA TRP A 202 -4.82 16.10 -0.94
C TRP A 202 -5.52 17.45 -1.11
N GLU A 203 -4.75 18.54 -1.31
CA GLU A 203 -5.30 19.84 -1.66
C GLU A 203 -5.72 19.81 -3.13
N GLY A 204 -7.00 19.51 -3.37
CA GLY A 204 -7.66 19.54 -4.68
C GLY A 204 -8.47 20.81 -4.90
#